data_AF-A0A453LLM8-F1
#
_entry.id   AF-A0A453LLM8-F1
#
_cell.length_a   1.000
_cell.length_b   1.000
_cell.length_c   1.000
_cell.angle_alpha   90.00
_cell.angle_beta   90.00
_cell.angle_gamma   90.00
#
_symmetry.space_group_name_H-M   'P 1'
#
loop_
_entity.id
_entity.type
_entity.pdbx_description
1 polymer ?
#
loop_
_entity_poly.entity_id
_entity_poly.type
_entity_poly.pdbx_seq_one_letter_code
_entity_poly.pdbx_strand_id
1 'polypeptide(L)'
;MMLSSVDLGLPPWVVVAFLTGGISLSNFALSGLYCTHQDISREYASILLGITNTVGAVPGIVGVALVGYLVDTTHSWSMSLFAPSIFFYLTGTAVWLTFASSEPQDFNKLASESLRESNQ
;
A
#
# COMPACT_ATOMS: atom_id res chain seq x y z
N MET A 1 23.67 19.87 3.39
CA MET A 1 23.81 20.18 4.83
C MET A 1 22.51 19.83 5.57
N MET A 2 22.04 18.57 5.52
CA MET A 2 20.75 18.14 6.11
C MET A 2 20.77 16.66 6.55
N LEU A 3 21.88 16.15 7.10
CA LEU A 3 21.98 14.77 7.58
C LEU A 3 22.40 14.66 9.06
N SER A 4 22.16 15.70 9.88
CA SER A 4 22.60 15.74 11.28
C SER A 4 21.48 15.98 12.30
N SER A 5 20.22 16.11 11.90
CA SER A 5 19.16 16.54 12.84
C SER A 5 18.55 15.43 13.69
N VAL A 6 18.95 14.16 13.50
CA VAL A 6 18.46 13.03 14.32
C VAL A 6 19.65 12.19 14.78
N ASP A 7 20.57 12.81 15.51
CA ASP A 7 21.58 12.07 16.25
C ASP A 7 20.96 11.62 17.58
N LEU A 8 20.28 10.48 17.57
CA LEU A 8 19.71 9.86 18.79
C LEU A 8 20.81 9.43 19.79
N GLY A 9 22.10 9.65 19.48
CA GLY A 9 23.23 9.12 20.24
C GLY A 9 23.31 7.59 20.20
N LEU A 10 22.53 6.96 19.33
CA LEU A 10 22.44 5.52 19.20
C LEU A 10 23.56 5.01 18.29
N PRO A 11 24.18 3.87 18.61
CA PRO A 11 25.23 3.33 17.78
C PRO A 11 24.67 2.88 16.41
N PRO A 12 25.43 3.03 15.31
CA PRO A 12 24.93 2.83 13.94
C PRO A 12 24.24 1.47 13.71
N TRP A 13 24.72 0.42 14.37
CA TRP A 13 24.16 -0.94 14.23
C TRP A 13 22.73 -1.05 14.76
N VAL A 14 22.37 -0.28 15.80
CA VAL A 14 21.01 -0.25 16.35
C VAL A 14 20.05 0.41 15.38
N VAL A 15 20.48 1.51 14.74
CA VAL A 15 19.68 2.21 13.72
C VAL A 15 19.41 1.29 12.53
N VAL A 16 20.44 0.59 12.05
CA VAL A 16 20.29 -0.39 10.96
C VAL A 16 19.35 -1.51 11.38
N ALA A 17 19.50 -2.06 12.58
CA ALA A 17 18.63 -3.13 13.08
C ALA A 17 17.16 -2.71 13.14
N PHE A 18 16.85 -1.50 13.63
CA PHE A 18 15.49 -0.97 13.66
C PHE A 18 14.92 -0.72 12.27
N LEU A 19 15.71 -0.12 11.37
CA LEU A 19 15.27 0.14 9.99
C LEU A 19 15.02 -1.17 9.25
N THR A 20 15.94 -2.14 9.34
CA THR A 20 15.80 -3.45 8.73
C THR A 20 14.58 -4.17 9.27
N GLY A 21 14.42 -4.22 10.61
CA GLY A 21 13.26 -4.85 11.24
C GLY A 21 11.94 -4.20 10.80
N GLY A 22 11.89 -2.87 10.76
CA GLY A 22 10.71 -2.13 10.31
C GLY A 22 10.33 -2.45 8.87
N ILE A 23 11.29 -2.40 7.94
CA ILE A 23 11.04 -2.71 6.53
C ILE A 23 10.66 -4.19 6.35
N SER A 24 11.29 -5.11 7.07
CA SER A 24 10.95 -6.54 7.03
C SER A 24 9.51 -6.79 7.46
N LEU A 25 9.06 -6.17 8.55
CA LEU A 25 7.66 -6.26 9.02
C LEU A 25 6.68 -5.67 8.00
N SER A 26 7.07 -4.59 7.33
CA SER A 26 6.26 -3.94 6.28
C SER A 26 6.04 -4.87 5.08
N ASN A 27 7.09 -5.57 4.67
CA ASN A 27 7.02 -6.55 3.57
C ASN A 27 6.17 -7.78 3.92
N PHE A 28 6.10 -8.16 5.20
CA PHE A 28 5.23 -9.26 5.62
C PHE A 28 3.75 -8.94 5.40
N ALA A 29 3.34 -7.68 5.61
CA ALA A 29 1.97 -7.23 5.31
C ALA A 29 1.65 -7.28 3.81
N LEU A 30 2.61 -6.92 2.96
CA LEU A 30 2.49 -7.00 1.49
C LEU A 30 2.28 -8.45 1.01
N SER A 31 2.90 -9.44 1.67
CA SER A 31 2.68 -10.85 1.33
C SER A 31 1.20 -11.25 1.43
N GLY A 32 0.47 -10.74 2.42
CA GLY A 32 -0.97 -11.00 2.56
C GLY A 32 -1.79 -10.47 1.38
N LEU A 33 -1.50 -9.24 0.94
CA LEU A 33 -2.15 -8.59 -0.20
C LEU A 33 -2.00 -9.40 -1.50
N TYR A 34 -0.80 -9.92 -1.77
CA TYR A 34 -0.53 -10.69 -2.99
C TYR A 34 -1.22 -12.06 -3.00
N CYS A 35 -1.36 -12.71 -1.83
CA CYS A 35 -2.11 -13.96 -1.71
C CYS A 35 -3.61 -13.75 -1.96
N THR A 36 -4.21 -12.63 -1.52
CA THR A 36 -5.64 -12.33 -1.73
C THR A 36 -6.02 -12.28 -3.21
N HIS A 37 -5.15 -11.77 -4.09
CA HIS A 37 -5.42 -11.72 -5.53
C HIS A 37 -5.45 -13.11 -6.18
N GLN A 38 -4.58 -14.01 -5.70
CA GLN A 38 -4.53 -15.39 -6.17
C GLN A 38 -5.68 -16.24 -5.63
N ASP A 39 -6.18 -15.92 -4.45
CA ASP A 39 -7.30 -16.61 -3.80
C ASP A 39 -8.65 -16.22 -4.42
N ILE A 40 -8.82 -14.95 -4.82
CA ILE A 40 -10.05 -14.45 -5.46
C ILE A 40 -10.21 -14.95 -6.91
N SER A 41 -9.13 -15.03 -7.70
CA SER A 41 -9.19 -15.60 -9.05
C SER A 41 -7.82 -16.13 -9.49
N ARG A 42 -7.74 -17.39 -9.90
CA ARG A 42 -6.52 -17.96 -10.50
C ARG A 42 -6.31 -17.55 -11.96
N GLU A 43 -7.39 -17.27 -12.70
CA GLU A 43 -7.33 -17.02 -14.15
C GLU A 43 -7.01 -15.55 -14.50
N TYR A 44 -7.46 -14.59 -13.68
CA TYR A 44 -7.25 -13.15 -13.91
C TYR A 44 -6.26 -12.50 -12.92
N ALA A 45 -5.55 -13.30 -12.09
CA ALA A 45 -4.64 -12.82 -11.05
C ALA A 45 -3.63 -11.77 -11.57
N SER A 46 -3.02 -12.00 -12.74
CA SER A 46 -2.01 -11.10 -13.31
C SER A 46 -2.58 -9.76 -13.79
N ILE A 47 -3.81 -9.76 -14.33
CA ILE A 47 -4.48 -8.53 -14.79
C ILE A 47 -4.92 -7.71 -13.58
N LEU A 48 -5.52 -8.36 -12.58
CA LEU A 48 -5.94 -7.71 -11.34
C LEU A 48 -4.74 -7.11 -10.60
N LEU A 49 -3.64 -7.85 -10.52
CA LEU A 49 -2.38 -7.36 -9.95
C LEU A 49 -1.83 -6.14 -10.71
N GLY A 50 -1.89 -6.15 -12.03
CA GLY A 50 -1.46 -5.02 -12.87
C GLY A 50 -2.32 -3.76 -12.65
N ILE A 51 -3.64 -3.92 -12.54
CA ILE A 51 -4.57 -2.83 -12.23
C ILE A 51 -4.27 -2.27 -10.84
N THR A 52 -4.14 -3.13 -9.83
CA THR A 52 -3.83 -2.73 -8.45
C THR A 52 -2.50 -1.96 -8.37
N ASN A 53 -1.47 -2.40 -9.09
CA ASN A 53 -0.18 -1.69 -9.14
C ASN A 53 -0.31 -0.30 -9.78
N THR A 54 -1.10 -0.18 -10.85
CA THR A 54 -1.34 1.10 -11.51
C THR A 54 -2.12 2.06 -10.60
N VAL A 55 -3.15 1.56 -9.93
CA VAL A 55 -3.93 2.34 -8.94
C VAL A 55 -3.06 2.73 -7.74
N GLY A 56 -2.13 1.87 -7.32
CA GLY A 56 -1.18 2.16 -6.24
C GLY A 56 -0.12 3.22 -6.60
N ALA A 57 0.26 3.33 -7.87
CA ALA A 57 1.25 4.30 -8.32
C ALA A 57 0.73 5.75 -8.29
N VAL A 58 -0.56 5.97 -8.58
CA VAL A 58 -1.16 7.32 -8.66
C VAL A 58 -1.06 8.09 -7.33
N PRO A 59 -1.47 7.53 -6.16
CA PRO A 59 -1.28 8.15 -4.87
C PRO A 59 0.19 8.40 -4.52
N GLY A 60 1.10 7.54 -4.98
CA GLY A 60 2.54 7.73 -4.78
C GLY A 60 3.03 9.02 -5.44
N ILE A 61 2.61 9.28 -6.68
CA ILE A 61 2.99 10.50 -7.43
C ILE A 61 2.42 11.75 -6.74
N VAL A 62 1.13 11.73 -6.39
CA VAL A 62 0.45 12.86 -5.74
C VAL A 62 1.00 13.09 -4.32
N GLY A 63 1.27 12.01 -3.58
CA GLY A 63 1.80 12.04 -2.23
C GLY A 63 3.19 12.66 -2.15
N VAL A 64 4.07 12.39 -3.11
CA VAL A 64 5.41 13.02 -3.18
C VAL A 64 5.30 14.53 -3.38
N ALA A 65 4.42 14.99 -4.27
CA ALA A 65 4.19 16.42 -4.49
C ALA A 65 3.58 17.10 -3.24
N LEU A 66 2.63 16.44 -2.58
CA LEU A 66 1.99 16.92 -1.36
C LEU A 66 3.01 17.08 -0.22
N VAL A 67 3.86 16.06 -0.01
CA VAL A 67 4.93 16.11 1.01
C VAL A 67 5.92 17.22 0.69
N GLY A 68 6.31 17.39 -0.58
CA GLY A 68 7.20 18.48 -0.99
C GLY A 68 6.65 19.86 -0.60
N TYR A 69 5.35 20.09 -0.83
CA TYR A 69 4.66 21.30 -0.42
C TYR A 69 4.56 21.46 1.11
N LEU A 70 4.28 20.38 1.84
CA LEU A 70 4.22 20.39 3.31
C LEU A 70 5.58 20.68 3.95
N VAL A 71 6.68 20.19 3.36
CA VAL A 71 8.05 20.46 3.86
C VAL A 71 8.40 21.94 3.69
N ASP A 72 8.04 22.54 2.55
CA ASP A 72 8.34 23.95 2.26
C ASP A 72 7.58 24.91 3.19
N THR A 73 6.34 24.55 3.56
CA THR A 73 5.48 25.35 4.45
C THR A 73 5.79 25.19 5.94
N THR A 74 6.17 23.99 6.39
CA THR A 74 6.34 23.69 7.83
C THR A 74 7.80 23.86 8.28
N HIS A 75 8.76 23.96 7.35
CA HIS A 75 10.21 23.97 7.60
C HIS A 75 10.73 22.79 8.45
N SER A 76 9.91 21.76 8.68
CA SER A 76 10.22 20.58 9.47
C SER A 76 9.95 19.33 8.65
N TRP A 77 11.02 18.69 8.19
CA TRP A 77 10.96 17.51 7.32
C TRP A 77 10.25 16.33 7.99
N SER A 78 10.52 16.10 9.28
CA SER A 78 9.96 14.96 10.01
C SER A 78 8.44 15.07 10.17
N MET A 79 7.93 16.23 10.59
CA MET A 79 6.49 16.43 10.75
C MET A 79 5.75 16.33 9.42
N SER A 80 6.29 16.93 8.37
CA SER A 80 5.71 16.94 7.03
C SER A 80 5.69 15.57 6.34
N LEU A 81 6.54 14.64 6.78
CA LEU A 81 6.51 13.24 6.32
C LEU A 81 5.63 12.37 7.20
N PHE A 82 5.87 12.35 8.51
CA PHE A 82 5.21 11.39 9.40
C PHE A 82 3.71 11.67 9.56
N ALA A 83 3.28 12.93 9.60
CA ALA A 83 1.86 13.27 9.76
C ALA A 83 0.96 12.74 8.62
N PRO A 84 1.24 13.05 7.33
CA PRO A 84 0.45 12.49 6.24
C PRO A 84 0.64 10.98 6.11
N SER A 85 1.85 10.44 6.32
CA SER A 85 2.07 8.99 6.27
C SER A 85 1.22 8.24 7.29
N ILE A 86 1.20 8.68 8.55
CA ILE A 86 0.39 8.04 9.61
C ILE A 86 -1.10 8.10 9.25
N PHE A 87 -1.58 9.25 8.76
CA PHE A 87 -2.96 9.40 8.33
C PHE A 87 -3.35 8.42 7.23
N PHE A 88 -2.54 8.32 6.16
CA PHE A 88 -2.81 7.40 5.05
C PHE A 88 -2.67 5.93 5.46
N TYR A 89 -1.72 5.58 6.33
CA TYR A 89 -1.60 4.21 6.83
C TYR A 89 -2.80 3.81 7.68
N LEU A 90 -3.22 4.65 8.64
CA LEU A 90 -4.35 4.33 9.51
C LEU A 90 -5.67 4.27 8.74
N THR A 91 -5.91 5.22 7.84
CA THR A 91 -7.12 5.21 7.00
C THR A 91 -7.12 4.02 6.03
N GLY A 92 -5.97 3.72 5.41
CA GLY A 92 -5.80 2.55 4.55
C GLY A 92 -6.05 1.23 5.30
N THR A 93 -5.48 1.08 6.50
CA THR A 93 -5.73 -0.09 7.35
C THR A 93 -7.19 -0.18 7.79
N ALA A 94 -7.83 0.92 8.15
CA ALA A 94 -9.25 0.92 8.53
C ALA A 94 -10.14 0.47 7.36
N VAL A 95 -9.94 1.02 6.17
CA VAL A 95 -10.67 0.61 4.95
C VAL A 95 -10.41 -0.85 4.62
N TRP A 96 -9.16 -1.31 4.74
CA TRP A 96 -8.82 -2.71 4.54
C TRP A 96 -9.58 -3.62 5.52
N LEU A 97 -9.60 -3.29 6.80
CA LEU A 97 -10.30 -4.10 7.81
C LEU A 97 -11.82 -4.14 7.60
N THR A 98 -12.44 -3.07 7.07
CA THR A 98 -13.88 -3.01 6.88
C THR A 98 -14.36 -3.60 5.56
N PHE A 99 -13.54 -3.55 4.50
CA PHE A 99 -13.95 -3.92 3.14
C PHE A 99 -13.17 -5.08 2.52
N ALA A 100 -12.05 -5.53 3.11
CA ALA A 100 -11.36 -6.69 2.59
C ALA A 100 -12.24 -7.95 2.75
N SER A 101 -12.58 -8.57 1.63
CA SER A 101 -13.22 -9.88 1.57
C SER A 101 -12.37 -10.78 0.68
N SER A 102 -12.11 -11.99 1.17
CA SER A 102 -11.31 -13.02 0.50
C SER A 102 -12.18 -14.17 -0.02
N GLU A 103 -13.45 -13.93 -0.30
CA GLU A 103 -14.34 -14.95 -0.83
C GLU A 103 -14.01 -15.25 -2.31
N PRO A 104 -13.79 -16.52 -2.71
CA PRO A 104 -13.48 -16.89 -4.09
C PRO A 104 -14.60 -16.46 -5.02
N GLN A 105 -14.30 -15.59 -5.99
CA GLN A 105 -15.28 -15.18 -7.00
C GLN A 105 -15.27 -16.19 -8.15
N ASP A 106 -16.38 -16.90 -8.34
CA ASP A 106 -16.52 -17.93 -9.36
C ASP A 106 -16.88 -17.28 -10.72
N PHE A 107 -15.86 -16.82 -11.44
CA PHE A 107 -15.99 -16.18 -12.76
C PHE A 107 -16.68 -17.09 -13.81
N ASN A 108 -16.68 -18.40 -13.59
CA ASN A 108 -17.31 -19.37 -14.49
C ASN A 108 -18.85 -19.27 -14.45
N LYS A 109 -19.42 -18.90 -13.29
CA LYS A 109 -20.86 -18.60 -13.18
C LYS A 109 -21.24 -17.30 -13.87
N LEU A 110 -20.48 -16.22 -13.68
CA LEU A 110 -20.76 -14.92 -14.32
C LEU A 110 -20.68 -14.99 -15.85
N ALA A 111 -19.70 -15.69 -16.41
CA ALA A 111 -19.59 -15.88 -17.85
C ALA A 111 -20.78 -16.68 -18.42
N SER A 112 -21.26 -17.69 -17.68
CA SER A 112 -22.45 -18.47 -18.08
C SER A 112 -23.75 -17.65 -18.01
N GLU A 113 -23.83 -16.68 -17.12
CA GLU A 113 -24.99 -15.81 -16.92
C GLU A 113 -25.01 -14.66 -17.95
N SER A 114 -23.85 -14.06 -18.25
CA SER A 114 -23.74 -13.03 -19.30
C SER A 114 -24.00 -13.61 -20.69
N LEU A 115 -23.58 -14.85 -20.95
CA LEU A 115 -23.88 -15.54 -22.21
C LEU A 115 -25.36 -15.98 -22.31
N ARG A 116 -26.07 -16.12 -21.19
CA ARG A 116 -27.53 -16.37 -21.18
C ARG A 116 -28.31 -15.07 -21.40
N GLU A 117 -27.85 -13.94 -20.88
CA GLU A 117 -28.45 -12.62 -21.15
C GLU A 117 -28.18 -12.12 -22.56
N SER A 118 -27.02 -12.41 -23.18
CA SER A 118 -26.76 -12.01 -24.57
C SER A 118 -27.51 -12.84 -25.62
N ASN A 119 -28.07 -13.98 -25.22
CA ASN A 119 -28.74 -14.95 -26.10
C ASN A 119 -30.26 -14.98 -25.87
N GLN A 120 -30.79 -13.98 -25.17
CA GLN A 120 -32.21 -13.70 -24.93
C GLN A 120 -32.56 -12.31 -25.46
#